data_AF-A0A8T3UWT8-F1
#
_entry.id   AF-A0A8T3UWT8-F1
#
_cell.length_a   1.000
_cell.length_b   1.000
_cell.length_c   1.000
_cell.angle_alpha   90.00
_cell.angle_beta   90.00
_cell.angle_gamma   90.00
#
_symmetry.space_group_name_H-M   'P 1'
#
loop_
_entity.id
_entity.type
_entity.pdbx_description
1 polymer ?
#
loop_
_entity_poly.entity_id
_entity_poly.type
_entity_poly.pdbx_seq_one_letter_code
_entity_poly.pdbx_strand_id
1 'polypeptide(L)'
;MKIVSIVGKKNTGKTSLTVKVIEELTRRGYNVASIKHSHHSIEMDKENTDTWKHKQAGANLVVGVGSTTFFNSRSEMDLNRILFLIKHMDNFDFVVIEGYKSYNYPKIITSPNVRDEYTICEVDSFTIDEKGVSELADLIEQRGHDIVDTLFANNCGYNDGEVIASKIRNGDLTVDELDKTHSYLSIDGKVVGLNRFVSDYLKQNVLGVINTLNLKDFGVDSIGKVELIIPDAKSKQKPKECLTEIEINGQPLAINSFTNDIVTNSVKAMVNSLKTNGTVEKIEILISDVDPDDLSKSDIAVKINDSNLKINDFTQGILKETIYAIVNTLKVNDEIKEIKIKVED
;
A
#
# COMPACT_ATOMS: atom_id res chain seq x y z
N MET A 1 6.21 -0.03 -11.16
CA MET A 1 5.46 -0.37 -12.38
C MET A 1 4.97 0.94 -13.00
N LYS A 2 5.19 1.19 -14.29
CA LYS A 2 4.74 2.40 -15.00
C LYS A 2 3.50 2.10 -15.83
N ILE A 3 2.49 2.96 -15.75
CA ILE A 3 1.18 2.74 -16.39
C ILE A 3 1.00 3.75 -17.52
N VAL A 4 0.50 3.29 -18.67
CA VAL A 4 0.09 4.15 -19.78
C VAL A 4 -1.19 3.64 -20.43
N SER A 5 -2.04 4.56 -20.87
CA SER A 5 -3.30 4.28 -21.58
C SER A 5 -3.23 4.69 -23.05
N ILE A 6 -3.70 3.82 -23.94
CA ILE A 6 -3.89 4.09 -25.37
C ILE A 6 -5.38 4.31 -25.62
N VAL A 7 -5.74 5.54 -26.03
CA VAL A 7 -7.12 6.01 -26.06
C VAL A 7 -7.50 6.58 -27.43
N GLY A 8 -8.76 6.41 -27.85
CA GLY A 8 -9.24 6.93 -29.13
C GLY A 8 -10.65 6.45 -29.47
N LYS A 9 -11.16 6.82 -30.65
CA LYS A 9 -12.47 6.37 -31.15
C LYS A 9 -12.38 4.95 -31.71
N LYS A 10 -13.52 4.32 -32.07
CA LYS A 10 -13.50 3.06 -32.82
C LYS A 10 -12.78 3.30 -34.17
N ASN A 11 -12.07 2.28 -34.67
CA ASN A 11 -11.36 2.30 -35.96
C ASN A 11 -10.24 3.33 -36.12
N THR A 12 -9.60 3.76 -35.02
CA THR A 12 -8.42 4.65 -35.04
C THR A 12 -7.11 3.88 -34.75
N GLY A 13 -7.02 2.61 -35.16
CA GLY A 13 -5.82 1.77 -35.03
C GLY A 13 -5.27 1.55 -33.60
N LYS A 14 -6.02 1.87 -32.55
CA LYS A 14 -5.57 1.72 -31.14
C LYS A 14 -4.99 0.36 -30.83
N THR A 15 -5.68 -0.72 -31.20
CA THR A 15 -5.20 -2.08 -30.92
C THR A 15 -3.88 -2.35 -31.62
N SER A 16 -3.72 -1.91 -32.86
CA SER A 16 -2.44 -2.03 -33.58
C SER A 16 -1.33 -1.23 -32.91
N LEU A 17 -1.62 -0.02 -32.43
CA LEU A 17 -0.66 0.79 -31.68
C LEU A 17 -0.30 0.14 -30.33
N THR A 18 -1.29 -0.40 -29.61
CA THR A 18 -1.09 -1.13 -28.34
C THR A 18 -0.15 -2.31 -28.54
N VAL A 19 -0.36 -3.12 -29.58
CA VAL A 19 0.51 -4.25 -29.90
C VAL A 19 1.93 -3.77 -30.20
N LYS A 20 2.11 -2.78 -31.07
CA LYS A 20 3.43 -2.20 -31.40
C LYS A 20 4.18 -1.70 -30.17
N VAL A 21 3.49 -1.01 -29.26
CA VAL A 21 4.06 -0.50 -28.00
C VAL A 21 4.47 -1.64 -27.08
N ILE A 22 3.62 -2.66 -26.91
CA ILE A 22 3.95 -3.83 -26.08
C ILE A 22 5.16 -4.57 -26.66
N GLU A 23 5.18 -4.81 -27.98
CA GLU A 23 6.30 -5.46 -28.67
C GLU A 23 7.60 -4.68 -28.49
N GLU A 24 7.57 -3.36 -28.63
CA GLU A 24 8.76 -2.52 -28.45
C GLU A 24 9.27 -2.54 -27.00
N LEU A 25 8.39 -2.40 -26.01
CA LEU A 25 8.78 -2.47 -24.59
C LEU A 25 9.34 -3.86 -24.23
N THR A 26 8.70 -4.93 -24.71
CA THR A 26 9.21 -6.30 -24.50
C THR A 26 10.55 -6.52 -25.21
N ARG A 27 10.74 -5.98 -26.42
CA ARG A 27 12.01 -6.04 -27.16
C ARG A 27 13.15 -5.34 -26.42
N ARG A 28 12.84 -4.30 -25.64
CA ARG A 28 13.78 -3.61 -24.74
C ARG A 28 14.10 -4.40 -23.46
N GLY A 29 13.46 -5.55 -23.24
CA GLY A 29 13.70 -6.43 -22.11
C GLY A 29 12.80 -6.18 -20.90
N TYR A 30 11.75 -5.36 -21.05
CA TYR A 30 10.81 -5.10 -19.97
C TYR A 30 9.76 -6.20 -19.83
N ASN A 31 9.34 -6.45 -18.58
CA ASN A 31 8.17 -7.28 -18.29
C ASN A 31 6.90 -6.43 -18.39
N VAL A 32 6.01 -6.77 -19.34
CA VAL A 32 4.87 -5.94 -19.73
C VAL A 32 3.56 -6.68 -19.49
N ALA A 33 2.69 -6.09 -18.68
CA ALA A 33 1.28 -6.48 -18.58
C ALA A 33 0.42 -5.59 -19.49
N SER A 34 -0.77 -6.08 -19.85
CA SER A 34 -1.74 -5.28 -20.59
C SER A 34 -3.15 -5.45 -20.07
N ILE A 35 -3.96 -4.39 -20.22
CA ILE A 35 -5.38 -4.37 -19.86
C ILE A 35 -6.15 -3.89 -21.08
N LYS A 36 -7.23 -4.58 -21.44
CA LYS A 36 -8.15 -4.12 -22.48
C LYS A 36 -9.52 -3.86 -21.88
N HIS A 37 -9.99 -2.63 -22.01
CA HIS A 37 -11.33 -2.23 -21.60
C HIS A 37 -12.29 -2.21 -22.79
N SER A 38 -13.42 -2.90 -22.66
CA SER A 38 -14.49 -2.94 -23.64
C SER A 38 -15.79 -2.43 -23.01
N HIS A 39 -16.51 -1.57 -23.74
CA HIS A 39 -17.88 -1.17 -23.36
C HIS A 39 -18.93 -2.28 -23.62
N HIS A 40 -18.51 -3.40 -24.22
CA HIS A 40 -19.33 -4.58 -24.44
C HIS A 40 -18.84 -5.71 -23.55
N SER A 41 -19.74 -6.63 -23.16
CA SER A 41 -19.40 -7.85 -22.44
C SER A 41 -18.28 -8.60 -23.15
N ILE A 42 -17.23 -8.91 -22.41
CA ILE A 42 -16.12 -9.74 -22.88
C ILE A 42 -16.42 -11.17 -22.45
N GLU A 43 -16.67 -12.06 -23.40
CA GLU A 43 -16.72 -13.50 -23.16
C GLU A 43 -15.43 -14.13 -23.69
N MET A 44 -14.56 -14.54 -22.76
CA MET A 44 -13.35 -15.29 -23.09
C MET A 44 -13.58 -16.81 -23.08
N ASP A 45 -14.66 -17.24 -22.44
CA ASP A 45 -15.02 -18.65 -22.33
C ASP A 45 -15.96 -19.05 -23.47
N LYS A 46 -15.91 -20.32 -23.89
CA LYS A 46 -16.82 -20.85 -24.92
C LYS A 46 -18.07 -21.39 -24.26
N GLU A 47 -19.21 -21.20 -24.92
CA GLU A 47 -20.46 -21.75 -24.46
C GLU A 47 -20.35 -23.28 -24.26
N ASN A 48 -20.97 -23.79 -23.19
CA ASN A 48 -21.02 -25.21 -22.82
C ASN A 48 -19.69 -25.88 -22.39
N THR A 49 -18.59 -25.14 -22.24
CA THR A 49 -17.39 -25.64 -21.55
C THR A 49 -17.64 -25.81 -20.05
N ASP A 50 -16.77 -26.55 -19.36
CA ASP A 50 -16.93 -26.78 -17.92
C ASP A 50 -16.81 -25.48 -17.13
N THR A 51 -15.85 -24.61 -17.47
CA THR A 51 -15.70 -23.30 -16.83
C THR A 51 -16.87 -22.36 -17.12
N TRP A 52 -17.49 -22.45 -18.31
CA TRP A 52 -18.71 -21.73 -18.62
C TRP A 52 -19.88 -22.24 -17.77
N LYS A 53 -20.04 -23.56 -17.66
CA LYS A 53 -21.08 -24.18 -16.81
C LYS A 53 -20.90 -23.78 -15.34
N HIS A 54 -19.67 -23.72 -14.83
CA HIS A 54 -19.41 -23.24 -13.46
C HIS A 54 -19.90 -21.80 -13.26
N LYS A 55 -19.66 -20.91 -14.23
CA LYS A 55 -20.14 -19.52 -14.18
C LYS A 55 -21.66 -19.46 -14.23
N GLN A 56 -22.29 -20.21 -15.14
CA GLN A 56 -23.75 -20.26 -15.27
C GLN A 56 -24.43 -20.86 -14.03
N ALA A 57 -23.76 -21.79 -13.33
CA ALA A 57 -24.21 -22.33 -12.06
C ALA A 57 -24.19 -21.29 -10.91
N GLY A 58 -23.60 -20.12 -11.12
CA GLY A 58 -23.62 -19.00 -10.18
C GLY A 58 -22.28 -18.66 -9.54
N ALA A 59 -21.18 -19.27 -9.95
CA ALA A 59 -19.86 -18.91 -9.45
C ALA A 59 -19.53 -17.44 -9.80
N ASN A 60 -19.17 -16.65 -8.78
CA ASN A 60 -18.77 -15.25 -8.97
C ASN A 60 -17.38 -15.10 -9.58
N LEU A 61 -16.50 -16.08 -9.34
CA LEU A 61 -15.17 -16.19 -9.92
C LEU A 61 -14.97 -17.64 -10.35
N VAL A 62 -14.60 -17.84 -11.62
CA VAL A 62 -14.15 -19.13 -12.15
C VAL A 62 -12.68 -19.00 -12.53
N VAL A 63 -11.85 -19.93 -12.08
CA VAL A 63 -10.42 -19.99 -12.43
C VAL A 63 -10.18 -21.29 -13.18
N GLY A 64 -9.68 -21.19 -14.40
CA GLY A 64 -9.19 -22.33 -15.17
C GLY A 64 -7.67 -22.40 -15.09
N VAL A 65 -7.12 -23.56 -14.75
CA VAL A 65 -5.68 -23.78 -14.58
C VAL A 65 -5.24 -24.98 -15.43
N GLY A 66 -4.19 -24.79 -16.23
CA GLY A 66 -3.56 -25.80 -17.07
C GLY A 66 -2.15 -25.36 -17.46
N SER A 67 -1.80 -25.40 -18.76
CA SER A 67 -0.57 -24.76 -19.28
C SER A 67 -0.62 -23.22 -19.20
N THR A 68 -1.82 -22.67 -19.02
CA THR A 68 -2.09 -21.25 -18.80
C THR A 68 -3.15 -21.10 -17.73
N THR A 69 -3.16 -19.97 -17.04
CA THR A 69 -4.18 -19.62 -16.05
C THR A 69 -5.06 -18.51 -16.60
N PHE A 70 -6.39 -18.64 -16.45
CA PHE A 70 -7.32 -17.57 -16.74
C PHE A 70 -8.34 -17.37 -15.61
N PHE A 71 -8.77 -16.13 -15.46
CA PHE A 71 -9.73 -15.70 -14.45
C PHE A 71 -10.98 -15.17 -15.15
N ASN A 72 -12.15 -15.68 -14.78
CA ASN A 72 -13.43 -15.22 -15.30
C ASN A 72 -14.29 -14.73 -14.13
N SER A 73 -14.33 -13.41 -13.95
CA SER A 73 -15.14 -12.74 -12.93
C SER A 73 -16.53 -12.41 -13.47
N ARG A 74 -17.55 -12.54 -12.62
CA ARG A 74 -18.92 -12.13 -12.92
C ARG A 74 -19.14 -10.63 -12.74
N SER A 75 -18.37 -9.97 -11.88
CA SER A 75 -18.44 -8.54 -11.61
C SER A 75 -17.29 -7.79 -12.28
N GLU A 76 -17.57 -6.56 -12.72
CA GLU A 76 -16.55 -5.59 -13.08
C GLU A 76 -15.70 -5.24 -11.85
N MET A 77 -14.41 -5.05 -12.06
CA MET A 77 -13.46 -4.66 -11.03
C MET A 77 -12.93 -3.27 -11.37
N ASP A 78 -12.81 -2.41 -10.34
CA ASP A 78 -12.19 -1.10 -10.49
C ASP A 78 -10.76 -1.22 -11.03
N LEU A 79 -10.35 -0.31 -11.93
CA LEU A 79 -9.03 -0.37 -12.57
C LEU A 79 -7.89 -0.30 -11.55
N ASN A 80 -7.97 0.54 -10.53
CA ASN A 80 -6.91 0.65 -9.52
C ASN A 80 -6.80 -0.64 -8.71
N ARG A 81 -7.92 -1.33 -8.47
CA ARG A 81 -7.89 -2.68 -7.88
C ARG A 81 -7.24 -3.71 -8.82
N ILE A 82 -7.52 -3.68 -10.12
CA ILE A 82 -6.86 -4.57 -11.10
C ILE A 82 -5.35 -4.30 -11.13
N LEU A 83 -4.94 -3.04 -11.23
CA LEU A 83 -3.54 -2.62 -11.24
C LEU A 83 -2.81 -3.03 -9.96
N PHE A 84 -3.47 -2.86 -8.80
CA PHE A 84 -2.96 -3.33 -7.53
C PHE A 84 -2.73 -4.84 -7.55
N LEU A 85 -3.68 -5.64 -8.05
CA LEU A 85 -3.51 -7.08 -8.14
C LEU A 85 -2.37 -7.46 -9.09
N ILE A 86 -2.30 -6.85 -10.29
CA ILE A 86 -1.22 -7.10 -11.26
C ILE A 86 0.15 -6.85 -10.63
N LYS A 87 0.31 -5.73 -9.92
CA LYS A 87 1.53 -5.36 -9.21
C LYS A 87 1.98 -6.38 -8.16
N HIS A 88 1.04 -7.18 -7.64
CA HIS A 88 1.33 -8.20 -6.63
C HIS A 88 1.37 -9.63 -7.19
N MET A 89 0.96 -9.83 -8.46
CA MET A 89 1.05 -11.11 -9.15
C MET A 89 2.49 -11.41 -9.62
N ASP A 90 3.17 -10.41 -10.16
CA ASP A 90 4.55 -10.53 -10.66
C ASP A 90 5.24 -9.15 -10.72
N ASN A 91 6.55 -9.14 -10.98
CA ASN A 91 7.36 -7.94 -11.14
C ASN A 91 7.20 -7.39 -12.57
N PHE A 92 6.09 -6.70 -12.84
CA PHE A 92 5.87 -5.99 -14.09
C PHE A 92 6.50 -4.59 -14.08
N ASP A 93 7.25 -4.27 -15.13
CA ASP A 93 7.82 -2.94 -15.35
C ASP A 93 6.75 -1.98 -15.89
N PHE A 94 5.90 -2.45 -16.82
CA PHE A 94 4.87 -1.65 -17.48
C PHE A 94 3.49 -2.30 -17.47
N VAL A 95 2.45 -1.47 -17.44
CA VAL A 95 1.07 -1.85 -17.82
C VAL A 95 0.60 -0.96 -18.96
N VAL A 96 0.28 -1.59 -20.10
CA VAL A 96 -0.31 -0.89 -21.25
C VAL A 96 -1.81 -1.12 -21.29
N ILE A 97 -2.59 -0.05 -21.18
CA ILE A 97 -4.05 -0.10 -21.10
C ILE A 97 -4.65 0.33 -22.44
N GLU A 98 -5.40 -0.54 -23.11
CA GLU A 98 -6.28 -0.13 -24.22
C GLU A 98 -7.66 0.26 -23.66
N GLY A 99 -7.96 1.56 -23.60
CA GLY A 99 -9.26 2.07 -23.14
C GLY A 99 -9.21 2.85 -21.82
N TYR A 100 -10.21 2.66 -20.95
CA TYR A 100 -10.37 3.38 -19.67
C TYR A 100 -10.15 4.91 -19.74
N LYS A 101 -10.89 5.58 -20.64
CA LYS A 101 -10.70 7.03 -20.91
C LYS A 101 -10.87 7.93 -19.70
N SER A 102 -11.70 7.51 -18.73
CA SER A 102 -12.06 8.28 -17.54
C SER A 102 -11.01 8.26 -16.44
N TYR A 103 -10.00 7.39 -16.53
CA TYR A 103 -8.94 7.33 -15.51
C TYR A 103 -7.82 8.34 -15.81
N ASN A 104 -7.12 8.73 -14.77
CA ASN A 104 -6.11 9.80 -14.71
C ASN A 104 -4.67 9.34 -15.02
N TYR A 105 -4.51 8.20 -15.71
CA TYR A 105 -3.20 7.71 -16.15
C TYR A 105 -2.73 8.42 -17.43
N PRO A 106 -1.40 8.49 -17.70
CA PRO A 106 -0.85 9.12 -18.90
C PRO A 106 -1.46 8.50 -20.17
N LYS A 107 -1.88 9.34 -21.14
CA LYS A 107 -2.61 8.90 -22.33
C LYS A 107 -1.85 9.19 -23.62
N ILE A 108 -1.68 8.16 -24.44
CA ILE A 108 -1.37 8.28 -25.86
C ILE A 108 -2.71 8.22 -26.60
N ILE A 109 -3.06 9.27 -27.33
CA ILE A 109 -4.33 9.36 -28.04
C ILE A 109 -4.17 9.12 -29.53
N THR A 110 -5.12 8.42 -30.15
CA THR A 110 -5.17 8.22 -31.62
C THR A 110 -6.31 8.98 -32.31
N SER A 111 -6.94 9.91 -31.58
CA SER A 111 -7.95 10.82 -32.15
C SER A 111 -8.02 12.10 -31.30
N PRO A 112 -8.04 13.30 -31.89
CA PRO A 112 -8.06 14.57 -31.14
C PRO A 112 -9.23 14.69 -30.15
N ASN A 113 -10.38 14.09 -30.48
CA ASN A 113 -11.62 14.20 -29.70
C ASN A 113 -11.58 13.57 -28.29
N VAL A 114 -10.53 12.81 -27.97
CA VAL A 114 -10.36 12.19 -26.63
C VAL A 114 -9.25 12.86 -25.83
N ARG A 115 -8.73 14.00 -26.32
CA ARG A 115 -7.71 14.77 -25.63
C ARG A 115 -8.27 15.33 -24.32
N ASP A 116 -7.44 15.22 -23.28
CA ASP A 116 -7.67 15.78 -21.95
C ASP A 116 -6.33 16.14 -21.29
N GLU A 117 -6.36 16.57 -20.03
CA GLU A 117 -5.17 16.95 -19.25
C GLU A 117 -4.19 15.79 -18.98
N TYR A 118 -4.58 14.55 -19.24
CA TYR A 118 -3.74 13.35 -19.05
C TYR A 118 -3.04 12.94 -20.36
N THR A 119 -3.32 13.63 -21.46
CA THR A 119 -2.74 13.33 -22.77
C THR A 119 -1.26 13.74 -22.84
N ILE A 120 -0.38 12.75 -23.02
CA ILE A 120 1.06 12.97 -23.18
C ILE A 120 1.51 12.97 -24.64
N CYS A 121 0.76 12.34 -25.55
CA CYS A 121 1.06 12.29 -26.97
C CYS A 121 -0.19 12.04 -27.82
N GLU A 122 -0.22 12.62 -29.02
CA GLU A 122 -1.21 12.30 -30.06
C GLU A 122 -0.50 11.67 -31.25
N VAL A 123 -1.04 10.54 -31.72
CA VAL A 123 -0.38 9.66 -32.69
C VAL A 123 -1.36 9.23 -33.77
N ASP A 124 -0.97 9.39 -35.04
CA ASP A 124 -1.64 8.66 -36.12
C ASP A 124 -1.12 7.23 -36.20
N SER A 125 -1.90 6.31 -35.65
CA SER A 125 -1.57 4.88 -35.61
C SER A 125 -1.37 4.21 -36.98
N PHE A 126 -1.89 4.82 -38.06
CA PHE A 126 -1.80 4.24 -39.40
C PHE A 126 -0.49 4.58 -40.10
N THR A 127 0.16 5.68 -39.71
CA THR A 127 1.37 6.20 -40.36
C THR A 127 2.61 6.08 -39.48
N ILE A 128 2.46 5.74 -38.20
CA ILE A 128 3.60 5.53 -37.30
C ILE A 128 4.50 4.37 -37.75
N ASP A 129 5.78 4.70 -37.93
CA ASP A 129 6.85 3.77 -38.27
C ASP A 129 7.57 3.22 -37.03
N GLU A 130 8.57 2.36 -37.22
CA GLU A 130 9.33 1.76 -36.11
C GLU A 130 10.04 2.81 -35.25
N LYS A 131 10.56 3.88 -35.88
CA LYS A 131 11.21 4.98 -35.17
C LYS A 131 10.22 5.71 -34.27
N GLY A 132 9.03 6.04 -34.78
CA GLY A 132 7.97 6.66 -33.99
C GLY A 132 7.51 5.78 -32.82
N VAL A 133 7.41 4.46 -33.02
CA VAL A 133 7.10 3.52 -31.91
C VAL A 133 8.20 3.52 -30.85
N SER A 134 9.47 3.56 -31.26
CA SER A 134 10.61 3.69 -30.35
C SER A 134 10.55 5.01 -29.55
N GLU A 135 10.26 6.13 -30.20
CA GLU A 135 10.09 7.43 -29.53
C GLU A 135 8.89 7.43 -28.54
N LEU A 136 7.82 6.70 -28.86
CA LEU A 136 6.71 6.51 -27.92
C LEU A 136 7.12 5.68 -26.72
N ALA A 137 7.91 4.63 -26.89
CA ALA A 137 8.43 3.84 -25.77
C ALA A 137 9.30 4.71 -24.84
N ASP A 138 10.18 5.56 -25.41
CA ASP A 138 10.97 6.53 -24.63
C ASP A 138 10.05 7.47 -23.82
N LEU A 139 8.98 7.95 -24.43
CA LEU A 139 8.00 8.81 -23.77
C LEU A 139 7.25 8.08 -22.65
N ILE A 140 6.87 6.81 -22.86
CA ILE A 140 6.23 5.96 -21.85
C ILE A 140 7.16 5.71 -20.67
N GLU A 141 8.44 5.44 -20.95
CA GLU A 141 9.47 5.32 -19.92
C GLU A 141 9.60 6.60 -19.11
N GLN A 142 9.59 7.77 -19.75
CA GLN A 142 9.76 9.04 -19.08
C GLN A 142 8.51 9.47 -18.27
N ARG A 143 7.32 9.33 -18.85
CA ARG A 143 6.08 9.95 -18.34
C ARG A 143 5.10 8.96 -17.72
N GLY A 144 5.33 7.66 -17.88
CA GLY A 144 4.59 6.62 -17.20
C GLY A 144 4.81 6.68 -15.70
N HIS A 145 3.74 6.55 -14.92
CA HIS A 145 3.81 6.54 -13.46
C HIS A 145 3.01 5.37 -12.88
N ASP A 146 3.31 5.00 -11.63
CA ASP A 146 2.59 3.97 -10.87
C ASP A 146 1.26 4.54 -10.34
N ILE A 147 0.56 3.80 -9.47
CA ILE A 147 -0.61 4.31 -8.72
C ILE A 147 -0.13 5.41 -7.76
N VAL A 148 -0.40 6.67 -8.11
CA VAL A 148 0.21 7.84 -7.43
C VAL A 148 -0.48 8.22 -6.12
N ASP A 149 -1.60 7.61 -5.77
CA ASP A 149 -2.20 7.74 -4.42
C ASP A 149 -1.17 7.40 -3.31
N THR A 150 -0.16 6.59 -3.63
CA THR A 150 0.85 6.06 -2.69
C THR A 150 2.18 6.80 -2.70
N LEU A 151 2.36 7.86 -3.48
CA LEU A 151 3.67 8.48 -3.68
C LEU A 151 3.74 9.83 -2.96
N PHE A 152 4.65 9.92 -2.00
CA PHE A 152 4.99 11.17 -1.29
C PHE A 152 6.41 11.54 -1.66
N ALA A 153 6.65 12.80 -2.00
CA ALA A 153 7.98 13.30 -2.29
C ALA A 153 8.29 14.48 -1.38
N ASN A 154 9.10 14.21 -0.35
CA ASN A 154 9.48 15.19 0.68
C ASN A 154 10.25 16.39 0.09
N ASN A 155 10.96 16.22 -1.03
CA ASN A 155 11.84 17.25 -1.59
C ASN A 155 11.14 18.29 -2.48
N CYS A 156 9.87 18.11 -2.84
CA CYS A 156 9.18 19.01 -3.77
C CYS A 156 7.94 19.73 -3.18
N GLY A 157 7.58 19.47 -1.92
CA GLY A 157 6.50 20.20 -1.23
C GLY A 157 5.09 19.81 -1.68
N TYR A 158 4.91 18.65 -2.32
CA TYR A 158 3.60 18.16 -2.78
C TYR A 158 3.12 17.00 -1.90
N ASN A 159 1.96 17.19 -1.27
CA ASN A 159 1.27 16.19 -0.45
C ASN A 159 0.03 15.59 -1.14
N ASP A 160 -0.07 15.77 -2.46
CA ASP A 160 -1.21 15.36 -3.27
C ASP A 160 -0.71 14.51 -4.44
N GLY A 161 -1.17 13.25 -4.48
CA GLY A 161 -0.81 12.28 -5.51
C GLY A 161 -1.19 12.75 -6.91
N GLU A 162 -2.30 13.50 -7.07
CA GLU A 162 -2.68 14.02 -8.39
C GLU A 162 -1.70 15.11 -8.87
N VAL A 163 -1.20 15.95 -7.97
CA VAL A 163 -0.21 16.97 -8.32
C VAL A 163 1.11 16.33 -8.73
N ILE A 164 1.54 15.28 -8.04
CA ILE A 164 2.75 14.51 -8.39
C ILE A 164 2.56 13.82 -9.74
N ALA A 165 1.42 13.16 -9.95
CA ALA A 165 1.09 12.49 -11.21
C ALA A 165 1.13 13.47 -12.39
N SER A 166 0.55 14.66 -12.20
CA SER A 166 0.54 15.74 -13.18
C SER A 166 1.95 16.20 -13.55
N LYS A 167 2.83 16.39 -12.58
CA LYS A 167 4.24 16.75 -12.84
C LYS A 167 5.00 15.70 -13.62
N ILE A 168 4.79 14.42 -13.33
CA ILE A 168 5.42 13.34 -14.09
C ILE A 168 4.91 13.32 -15.53
N ARG A 169 3.60 13.47 -15.73
CA ARG A 169 3.00 13.54 -17.08
C ARG A 169 3.54 14.71 -17.91
N ASN A 170 3.82 15.84 -17.26
CA ASN A 170 4.39 17.02 -17.91
C ASN A 170 5.91 16.91 -18.13
N GLY A 171 6.58 15.96 -17.47
CA GLY A 171 8.03 15.80 -17.51
C GLY A 171 8.78 16.72 -16.54
N ASP A 172 8.08 17.36 -15.61
CA ASP A 172 8.65 18.24 -14.58
C ASP A 172 9.27 17.45 -13.41
N LEU A 173 8.97 16.15 -13.33
CA LEU A 173 9.41 15.24 -12.28
C LEU A 173 9.57 13.84 -12.87
N THR A 174 10.59 13.10 -12.46
CA THR A 174 10.77 11.70 -12.82
C THR A 174 10.39 10.78 -11.68
N VAL A 175 9.97 9.54 -12.00
CA VAL A 175 9.59 8.54 -10.99
C VAL A 175 10.77 8.18 -10.07
N ASP A 176 12.01 8.25 -10.56
CA ASP A 176 13.22 7.93 -9.79
C ASP A 176 13.53 8.97 -8.70
N GLU A 177 12.96 10.18 -8.82
CA GLU A 177 13.06 11.25 -7.83
C GLU A 177 12.04 11.11 -6.69
N LEU A 178 11.13 10.12 -6.76
CA LEU A 178 10.14 9.86 -5.73
C LEU A 178 10.68 8.90 -4.66
N ASP A 179 10.34 9.17 -3.39
CA ASP A 179 10.56 8.20 -2.32
C ASP A 179 9.73 6.94 -2.61
N LYS A 180 10.40 5.79 -2.70
CA LYS A 180 9.71 4.51 -2.87
C LYS A 180 8.99 4.15 -1.57
N THR A 181 7.66 4.13 -1.59
CA THR A 181 6.90 3.54 -0.49
C THR A 181 7.01 2.02 -0.54
N HIS A 182 7.17 1.41 0.64
CA HIS A 182 7.47 -0.02 0.79
C HIS A 182 6.27 -0.84 1.29
N SER A 183 5.16 -0.16 1.56
CA SER A 183 3.93 -0.75 2.10
C SER A 183 2.76 -0.34 1.23
N TYR A 184 1.83 -1.27 1.02
CA TYR A 184 0.60 -1.04 0.26
C TYR A 184 -0.59 -1.43 1.11
N LEU A 185 -1.67 -0.65 1.04
CA LEU A 185 -2.90 -0.91 1.79
C LEU A 185 -4.09 -0.97 0.84
N SER A 186 -4.94 -1.98 1.04
CA SER A 186 -6.27 -2.02 0.43
C SER A 186 -7.32 -2.34 1.49
N ILE A 187 -8.41 -1.57 1.50
CA ILE A 187 -9.55 -1.75 2.40
C ILE A 187 -10.77 -2.01 1.54
N ASP A 188 -11.43 -3.15 1.73
CA ASP A 188 -12.59 -3.58 0.95
C ASP A 188 -12.37 -3.52 -0.57
N GLY A 189 -11.15 -3.84 -1.01
CA GLY A 189 -10.76 -3.81 -2.42
C GLY A 189 -10.49 -2.41 -2.98
N LYS A 190 -10.60 -1.34 -2.19
CA LYS A 190 -10.13 0.00 -2.55
C LYS A 190 -8.67 0.16 -2.16
N VAL A 191 -7.85 0.71 -3.05
CA VAL A 191 -6.43 1.00 -2.76
C VAL A 191 -6.35 2.29 -1.95
N VAL A 192 -5.56 2.29 -0.88
CA VAL A 192 -5.36 3.46 -0.01
C VAL A 192 -3.91 3.90 -0.10
N GLY A 193 -3.75 5.17 -0.48
CA GLY A 193 -2.48 5.87 -0.47
C GLY A 193 -1.86 5.96 0.92
N LEU A 194 -0.58 5.62 1.06
CA LEU A 194 0.15 5.76 2.31
C LEU A 194 1.25 6.81 2.17
N ASN A 195 1.38 7.67 3.16
CA ASN A 195 2.55 8.52 3.29
C ASN A 195 3.77 7.75 3.80
N ARG A 196 4.97 8.30 3.60
CA ARG A 196 6.22 7.66 3.98
C ARG A 196 6.21 7.25 5.45
N PHE A 197 5.81 8.14 6.35
CA PHE A 197 5.71 7.84 7.78
C PHE A 197 4.80 6.65 8.06
N VAL A 198 3.57 6.63 7.54
CA VAL A 198 2.60 5.54 7.75
C VAL A 198 3.09 4.25 7.10
N SER A 199 3.66 4.34 5.90
CA SER A 199 4.25 3.20 5.18
C SER A 199 5.39 2.56 5.99
N ASP A 200 6.32 3.37 6.50
CA ASP A 200 7.47 2.92 7.28
C ASP A 200 7.02 2.38 8.64
N TYR A 201 6.09 3.07 9.32
CA TYR A 201 5.52 2.61 10.58
C TYR A 201 4.88 1.24 10.44
N LEU A 202 4.00 1.03 9.44
CA LEU A 202 3.35 -0.26 9.20
C LEU A 202 4.39 -1.35 8.89
N LYS A 203 5.37 -1.06 8.05
CA LYS A 203 6.43 -2.00 7.68
C LYS A 203 7.22 -2.45 8.91
N GLN A 204 7.71 -1.52 9.71
CA GLN A 204 8.56 -1.84 10.86
C GLN A 204 7.78 -2.61 11.92
N ASN A 205 6.52 -2.24 12.18
CA ASN A 205 5.68 -2.97 13.13
C ASN A 205 5.41 -4.42 12.66
N VAL A 206 5.03 -4.60 11.40
CA VAL A 206 4.75 -5.94 10.85
C VAL A 206 6.01 -6.81 10.84
N LEU A 207 7.15 -6.27 10.39
CA LEU A 207 8.42 -7.01 10.42
C LEU A 207 8.88 -7.30 11.85
N GLY A 208 8.69 -6.36 12.78
CA GLY A 208 8.97 -6.55 14.20
C GLY A 208 8.23 -7.76 14.76
N VAL A 209 6.93 -7.87 14.50
CA VAL A 209 6.13 -9.04 14.90
C VAL A 209 6.63 -10.31 14.21
N ILE A 210 6.80 -10.29 12.89
CA ILE A 210 7.18 -11.48 12.10
C ILE A 210 8.54 -12.03 12.53
N ASN A 211 9.50 -11.16 12.86
CA ASN A 211 10.84 -11.57 13.29
C ASN A 211 10.84 -12.29 14.65
N THR A 212 9.75 -12.21 15.43
CA THR A 212 9.60 -12.99 16.66
C THR A 212 9.08 -14.41 16.43
N LEU A 213 8.61 -14.72 15.22
CA LEU A 213 8.02 -16.02 14.88
C LEU A 213 9.10 -17.01 14.41
N ASN A 214 8.92 -18.29 14.74
CA ASN A 214 9.80 -19.35 14.22
C ASN A 214 9.40 -19.75 12.79
N LEU A 215 9.80 -18.94 11.81
CA LEU A 215 9.42 -19.09 10.41
C LEU A 215 10.01 -20.35 9.73
N LYS A 216 11.14 -20.87 10.24
CA LYS A 216 11.81 -22.06 9.68
C LYS A 216 10.94 -23.32 9.78
N ASP A 217 10.16 -23.45 10.84
CA ASP A 217 9.23 -24.57 11.02
C ASP A 217 8.12 -24.60 9.94
N PHE A 218 7.90 -23.46 9.28
CA PHE A 218 6.94 -23.29 8.18
C PHE A 218 7.61 -23.23 6.80
N GLY A 219 8.91 -23.54 6.71
CA GLY A 219 9.64 -23.57 5.43
C GLY A 219 9.96 -22.20 4.85
N VAL A 220 9.99 -21.14 5.67
CA VAL A 220 10.33 -19.78 5.24
C VAL A 220 11.75 -19.45 5.71
N ASP A 221 12.72 -19.56 4.79
CA ASP A 221 14.13 -19.32 5.06
C ASP A 221 14.54 -17.84 4.98
N SER A 222 13.82 -17.04 4.19
CA SER A 222 14.05 -15.61 4.01
C SER A 222 12.76 -14.87 3.69
N ILE A 223 12.60 -13.65 4.22
CA ILE A 223 11.41 -12.82 4.01
C ILE A 223 11.62 -11.97 2.76
N GLY A 224 10.97 -12.34 1.66
CA GLY A 224 10.93 -11.53 0.43
C GLY A 224 9.71 -10.60 0.36
N LYS A 225 8.52 -11.15 0.62
CA LYS A 225 7.21 -10.45 0.59
C LYS A 225 6.38 -10.91 1.78
N VAL A 226 5.63 -9.97 2.37
CA VAL A 226 4.68 -10.24 3.45
C VAL A 226 3.29 -9.82 2.98
N GLU A 227 2.32 -10.73 3.10
CA GLU A 227 0.91 -10.45 2.88
C GLU A 227 0.15 -10.63 4.19
N LEU A 228 -0.46 -9.55 4.69
CA LEU A 228 -1.27 -9.57 5.90
C LEU A 228 -2.75 -9.52 5.53
N ILE A 229 -3.50 -10.57 5.89
CA ILE A 229 -4.94 -10.68 5.64
C ILE A 229 -5.67 -10.53 6.97
N ILE A 230 -6.45 -9.46 7.09
CA ILE A 230 -7.31 -9.20 8.26
C ILE A 230 -8.76 -9.43 7.83
N PRO A 231 -9.39 -10.57 8.13
CA PRO A 231 -10.79 -10.81 7.81
C PRO A 231 -11.72 -9.93 8.67
N ASP A 232 -12.88 -9.59 8.11
CA ASP A 232 -13.95 -8.70 8.63
C ASP A 232 -13.89 -8.45 10.15
N ALA A 233 -13.45 -7.25 10.54
CA ALA A 233 -13.27 -6.81 11.93
C ALA A 233 -14.60 -6.50 12.65
N LYS A 234 -15.66 -7.26 12.38
CA LYS A 234 -16.95 -7.19 13.09
C LYS A 234 -16.87 -7.75 14.51
N SER A 235 -15.84 -7.42 15.28
CA SER A 235 -15.96 -7.41 16.74
C SER A 235 -16.41 -6.02 17.16
N LYS A 236 -17.73 -5.82 17.24
CA LYS A 236 -18.30 -4.71 18.02
C LYS A 236 -18.01 -4.95 19.50
N GLN A 237 -16.78 -4.76 19.95
CA GLN A 237 -16.57 -4.46 21.36
C GLN A 237 -16.90 -2.99 21.53
N LYS A 238 -17.90 -2.71 22.40
CA LYS A 238 -18.12 -1.35 22.90
C LYS A 238 -16.77 -0.84 23.42
N PRO A 239 -16.38 0.41 23.14
CA PRO A 239 -15.28 1.02 23.87
C PRO A 239 -15.61 0.90 25.35
N LYS A 240 -14.81 0.15 26.11
CA LYS A 240 -14.79 0.29 27.57
C LYS A 240 -14.42 1.75 27.85
N GLU A 241 -15.00 2.35 28.89
CA GLU A 241 -14.70 3.72 29.32
C GLU A 241 -13.18 3.93 29.41
N CYS A 242 -12.69 5.16 29.20
CA CYS A 242 -11.25 5.46 29.14
C CYS A 242 -10.47 4.83 30.31
N LEU A 243 -9.59 3.88 29.98
CA LEU A 243 -8.76 3.14 30.93
C LEU A 243 -7.29 3.57 30.90
N THR A 244 -6.90 4.42 29.95
CA THR A 244 -5.49 4.81 29.75
C THR A 244 -5.25 6.28 30.09
N GLU A 245 -4.36 6.53 31.05
CA GLU A 245 -3.81 7.85 31.36
C GLU A 245 -2.41 7.98 30.74
N ILE A 246 -2.16 9.08 30.05
CA ILE A 246 -0.84 9.43 29.53
C ILE A 246 -0.40 10.74 30.17
N GLU A 247 0.78 10.78 30.77
CA GLU A 247 1.43 11.98 31.28
C GLU A 247 2.73 12.21 30.49
N ILE A 248 2.96 13.43 30.04
CA ILE A 248 4.21 13.86 29.40
C ILE A 248 4.85 14.94 30.26
N ASN A 249 6.09 14.75 30.67
CA ASN A 249 6.78 15.66 31.59
C ASN A 249 5.93 15.96 32.85
N GLY A 250 5.24 14.95 33.37
CA GLY A 250 4.31 15.06 34.50
C GLY A 250 3.00 15.81 34.21
N GLN A 251 2.70 16.22 32.97
CA GLN A 251 1.44 16.85 32.59
C GLN A 251 0.50 15.85 31.88
N PRO A 252 -0.77 15.71 32.31
CA PRO A 252 -1.73 14.85 31.64
C PRO A 252 -1.96 15.27 30.18
N LEU A 253 -1.89 14.30 29.26
CA LEU A 253 -2.17 14.50 27.85
C LEU A 253 -3.61 14.09 27.53
N ALA A 254 -4.45 15.08 27.24
CA ALA A 254 -5.82 14.83 26.81
C ALA A 254 -5.84 14.23 25.39
N ILE A 255 -6.35 13.00 25.26
CA ILE A 255 -6.52 12.31 23.99
C ILE A 255 -7.97 11.88 23.77
N ASN A 256 -8.40 11.78 22.52
CA ASN A 256 -9.74 11.28 22.18
C ASN A 256 -9.85 9.76 22.38
N SER A 257 -11.08 9.25 22.41
CA SER A 257 -11.37 7.83 22.68
C SER A 257 -10.70 6.86 21.69
N PHE A 258 -10.71 7.19 20.39
CA PHE A 258 -10.07 6.35 19.38
C PHE A 258 -8.55 6.22 19.61
N THR A 259 -7.90 7.33 19.95
CA THR A 259 -6.46 7.35 20.24
C THR A 259 -6.16 6.60 21.54
N ASN A 260 -7.03 6.75 22.54
CA ASN A 260 -6.96 6.00 23.79
C ASN A 260 -7.07 4.49 23.55
N ASP A 261 -8.00 4.04 22.70
CA ASP A 261 -8.20 2.63 22.36
C ASP A 261 -6.96 2.04 21.68
N ILE A 262 -6.33 2.78 20.75
CA ILE A 262 -5.10 2.33 20.08
C ILE A 262 -3.97 2.16 21.09
N VAL A 263 -3.74 3.16 21.95
CA VAL A 263 -2.67 3.09 22.97
C VAL A 263 -2.94 1.94 23.93
N THR A 264 -4.17 1.84 24.45
CA THR A 264 -4.62 0.80 25.38
C THR A 264 -4.36 -0.59 24.81
N ASN A 265 -4.86 -0.86 23.60
CA ASN A 265 -4.75 -2.18 22.99
C ASN A 265 -3.31 -2.52 22.61
N SER A 266 -2.53 -1.55 22.15
CA SER A 266 -1.12 -1.75 21.84
C SER A 266 -0.31 -2.09 23.10
N VAL A 267 -0.50 -1.33 24.18
CA VAL A 267 0.18 -1.57 25.46
C VAL A 267 -0.25 -2.90 26.07
N LYS A 268 -1.55 -3.21 26.10
CA LYS A 268 -2.05 -4.51 26.58
C LYS A 268 -1.48 -5.66 25.76
N ALA A 269 -1.47 -5.57 24.43
CA ALA A 269 -0.92 -6.61 23.56
C ALA A 269 0.58 -6.81 23.79
N MET A 270 1.37 -5.72 23.86
CA MET A 270 2.80 -5.78 24.14
C MET A 270 3.08 -6.42 25.49
N VAL A 271 2.37 -6.02 26.55
CA VAL A 271 2.58 -6.56 27.90
C VAL A 271 2.09 -8.00 28.05
N ASN A 272 0.96 -8.36 27.46
CA ASN A 272 0.46 -9.74 27.46
C ASN A 272 1.35 -10.72 26.67
N SER A 273 2.15 -10.21 25.73
CA SER A 273 3.15 -11.02 25.03
C SER A 273 4.36 -11.37 25.92
N LEU A 274 4.54 -10.66 27.04
CA LEU A 274 5.55 -10.96 28.04
C LEU A 274 5.06 -12.11 28.92
N LYS A 275 5.96 -13.00 29.35
CA LYS A 275 5.61 -14.08 30.28
C LYS A 275 5.27 -13.50 31.66
N THR A 276 4.00 -13.20 31.89
CA THR A 276 3.49 -12.71 33.17
C THR A 276 2.79 -13.84 33.93
N ASN A 277 2.95 -13.87 35.25
CA ASN A 277 2.23 -14.82 36.10
C ASN A 277 0.88 -14.18 36.50
N GLY A 278 -0.23 -14.73 36.00
CA GLY A 278 -1.58 -14.30 36.36
C GLY A 278 -2.21 -13.31 35.40
N THR A 279 -3.41 -12.84 35.75
CA THR A 279 -4.21 -11.87 34.98
C THR A 279 -3.58 -10.48 35.08
N VAL A 280 -3.50 -9.77 33.96
CA VAL A 280 -3.01 -8.39 33.89
C VAL A 280 -4.18 -7.43 34.05
N GLU A 281 -4.33 -6.82 35.22
CA GLU A 281 -5.42 -5.87 35.54
C GLU A 281 -4.93 -4.41 35.45
N LYS A 282 -3.65 -4.18 35.75
CA LYS A 282 -3.05 -2.85 35.71
C LYS A 282 -1.65 -2.90 35.12
N ILE A 283 -1.36 -1.95 34.24
CA ILE A 283 -0.05 -1.76 33.61
C ILE A 283 0.39 -0.32 33.87
N GLU A 284 1.62 -0.13 34.33
CA GLU A 284 2.27 1.18 34.32
C GLU A 284 3.60 1.10 33.57
N ILE A 285 3.83 2.02 32.65
CA ILE A 285 5.10 2.15 31.93
C ILE A 285 5.60 3.57 32.15
N LEU A 286 6.86 3.69 32.57
CA LEU A 286 7.58 4.97 32.69
C LEU A 286 8.81 4.90 31.78
N ILE A 287 8.96 5.91 30.93
CA ILE A 287 10.18 6.15 30.16
C ILE A 287 10.73 7.49 30.63
N SER A 288 11.96 7.50 31.14
CA SER A 288 12.64 8.70 31.65
C SER A 288 13.92 8.97 30.87
N ASP A 289 14.43 10.20 31.01
CA ASP A 289 15.64 10.67 30.34
C ASP A 289 15.58 10.45 28.82
N VAL A 290 14.43 10.79 28.24
CA VAL A 290 14.16 10.57 26.82
C VAL A 290 15.16 11.37 25.97
N ASP A 291 16.00 10.64 25.22
CA ASP A 291 16.86 11.17 24.15
C ASP A 291 16.18 10.89 22.80
N PRO A 292 15.59 11.92 22.14
CA PRO A 292 14.90 11.77 20.85
C PRO A 292 15.79 11.22 19.73
N ASP A 293 17.10 11.48 19.80
CA ASP A 293 18.06 11.06 18.77
C ASP A 293 18.56 9.63 19.02
N ASP A 294 18.49 9.14 20.26
CA ASP A 294 18.93 7.81 20.66
C ASP A 294 18.18 7.26 21.88
N LEU A 295 17.00 6.66 21.64
CA LEU A 295 16.16 6.07 22.68
C LEU A 295 16.82 4.91 23.42
N SER A 296 17.96 4.37 22.95
CA SER A 296 18.69 3.35 23.69
C SER A 296 19.24 3.88 25.02
N LYS A 297 19.52 5.18 25.11
CA LYS A 297 20.00 5.87 26.33
C LYS A 297 18.91 6.19 27.34
N SER A 298 17.65 6.19 26.91
CA SER A 298 16.51 6.45 27.80
C SER A 298 16.25 5.25 28.71
N ASP A 299 15.80 5.51 29.93
CA ASP A 299 15.43 4.46 30.88
C ASP A 299 13.98 4.03 30.71
N ILE A 300 13.66 2.76 31.02
CA ILE A 300 12.28 2.25 31.02
C ILE A 300 12.01 1.39 32.26
N ALA A 301 10.87 1.64 32.89
CA ALA A 301 10.32 0.81 33.95
C ALA A 301 8.91 0.34 33.59
N VAL A 302 8.64 -0.96 33.75
CA VAL A 302 7.33 -1.57 33.50
C VAL A 302 6.84 -2.21 34.79
N LYS A 303 5.61 -1.88 35.20
CA LYS A 303 4.91 -2.50 36.32
C LYS A 303 3.64 -3.19 35.85
N ILE A 304 3.36 -4.33 36.47
CA ILE A 304 2.13 -5.11 36.29
C ILE A 304 1.53 -5.37 37.66
N ASN A 305 0.28 -4.99 37.86
CA ASN A 305 -0.41 -5.09 39.15
C ASN A 305 0.50 -4.57 40.30
N ASP A 306 1.04 -3.36 40.09
CA ASP A 306 1.98 -2.64 40.97
C ASP A 306 3.36 -3.30 41.21
N SER A 307 3.64 -4.43 40.57
CA SER A 307 4.91 -5.16 40.67
C SER A 307 5.83 -4.86 39.49
N ASN A 308 7.11 -4.55 39.75
CA ASN A 308 8.09 -4.32 38.68
C ASN A 308 8.31 -5.60 37.86
N LEU A 309 8.15 -5.51 36.54
CA LEU A 309 8.48 -6.57 35.60
C LEU A 309 9.90 -6.37 35.09
N LYS A 310 10.75 -7.38 35.28
CA LYS A 310 12.07 -7.41 34.64
C LYS A 310 11.93 -7.88 33.19
N ILE A 311 12.39 -7.07 32.26
CA ILE A 311 12.42 -7.34 30.82
C ILE A 311 13.84 -7.18 30.29
N ASN A 312 14.18 -7.93 29.24
CA ASN A 312 15.51 -7.86 28.63
C ASN A 312 15.69 -6.59 27.78
N ASP A 313 16.93 -6.24 27.46
CA ASP A 313 17.29 -4.99 26.77
C ASP A 313 16.64 -4.87 25.38
N PHE A 314 16.49 -5.99 24.67
CA PHE A 314 15.82 -6.00 23.37
C PHE A 314 14.34 -5.62 23.49
N THR A 315 13.62 -6.22 24.45
CA THR A 315 12.23 -5.89 24.74
C THR A 315 12.07 -4.45 25.24
N GLN A 316 13.02 -3.97 26.06
CA GLN A 316 13.05 -2.58 26.48
C GLN A 316 13.16 -1.62 25.30
N GLY A 317 14.05 -1.92 24.33
CA GLY A 317 14.21 -1.14 23.10
C GLY A 317 12.91 -1.03 22.30
N ILE A 318 12.26 -2.18 22.01
CA ILE A 318 10.99 -2.20 21.26
C ILE A 318 9.91 -1.37 21.97
N LEU A 319 9.77 -1.52 23.29
CA LEU A 319 8.77 -0.77 24.06
C LEU A 319 9.04 0.73 24.03
N LYS A 320 10.29 1.14 24.21
CA LYS A 320 10.68 2.56 24.16
C LYS A 320 10.37 3.17 22.79
N GLU A 321 10.81 2.53 21.71
CA GLU A 321 10.58 3.02 20.35
C GLU A 321 9.09 3.12 20.01
N THR A 322 8.33 2.07 20.33
CA THR A 322 6.90 2.00 20.00
C THR A 322 6.12 3.07 20.77
N ILE A 323 6.34 3.18 22.08
CA ILE A 323 5.64 4.15 22.93
C ILE A 323 6.01 5.58 22.57
N TYR A 324 7.31 5.86 22.38
CA TYR A 324 7.76 7.18 21.97
C TYR A 324 7.15 7.57 20.62
N ALA A 325 7.14 6.66 19.64
CA ALA A 325 6.54 6.92 18.33
C ALA A 325 5.04 7.26 18.45
N ILE A 326 4.28 6.49 19.23
CA ILE A 326 2.86 6.76 19.47
C ILE A 326 2.67 8.15 20.09
N VAL A 327 3.40 8.46 21.16
CA VAL A 327 3.28 9.74 21.85
C VAL A 327 3.68 10.92 20.97
N ASN A 328 4.77 10.80 20.21
CA ASN A 328 5.25 11.87 19.35
C ASN A 328 4.23 12.25 18.25
N THR A 329 3.40 11.30 17.81
CA THR A 329 2.30 11.60 16.85
C THR A 329 1.18 12.46 17.43
N LEU A 330 1.08 12.58 18.75
CA LEU A 330 0.05 13.35 19.44
C LEU A 330 0.32 14.86 19.44
N LYS A 331 1.37 15.32 18.72
CA LYS A 331 1.76 16.73 18.58
C LYS A 331 1.91 17.44 19.92
N VAL A 332 2.71 16.86 20.81
CA VAL A 332 3.08 17.51 22.06
C VAL A 332 3.90 18.77 21.74
N ASN A 333 3.55 19.91 22.35
CA ASN A 333 4.19 21.21 22.04
C ASN A 333 5.61 21.34 22.62
N ASP A 334 5.94 20.52 23.61
CA ASP A 334 7.19 20.57 24.35
C ASP A 334 8.09 19.37 24.02
N GLU A 335 9.39 19.56 24.21
CA GLU A 335 10.37 18.47 24.18
C GLU A 335 9.99 17.38 25.21
N ILE A 336 9.87 16.14 24.74
CA ILE A 336 9.47 15.00 25.58
C ILE A 336 10.70 14.53 26.35
N LYS A 337 10.70 14.70 27.67
CA LYS A 337 11.77 14.23 28.58
C LYS A 337 11.34 13.01 29.38
N GLU A 338 10.04 12.87 29.61
CA GLU A 338 9.43 11.77 30.35
C GLU A 338 8.08 11.40 29.73
N ILE A 339 7.82 10.10 29.62
CA ILE A 339 6.53 9.55 29.21
C ILE A 339 6.07 8.58 30.29
N LYS A 340 4.84 8.75 30.77
CA LYS A 340 4.21 7.79 31.68
C LYS A 340 2.85 7.37 31.13
N ILE A 341 2.66 6.07 31.00
CA ILE A 341 1.40 5.46 30.55
C ILE A 341 0.89 4.55 31.65
N LYS A 342 -0.35 4.75 32.07
CA LYS A 342 -1.08 3.82 32.93
C LYS A 342 -2.25 3.25 32.16
N VAL A 343 -2.46 1.95 32.28
CA VAL A 343 -3.60 1.24 31.70
C VAL A 343 -4.23 0.40 32.78
N GLU A 344 -5.51 0.63 33.06
CA GLU A 344 -6.31 -0.20 33.97
C GLU A 344 -7.35 -1.01 33.17
N ASP A 345 -8.15 -1.87 33.80
CA ASP A 345 -9.07 -2.81 33.11
C ASP A 345 -10.57 -2.59 33.39
#